data_AF-A0A9J6PHR0-F1
#
_entry.id   AF-A0A9J6PHR0-F1
#
_cell.length_a   1.000
_cell.length_b   1.000
_cell.length_c   1.000
_cell.angle_alpha   90.00
_cell.angle_beta   90.00
_cell.angle_gamma   90.00
#
_symmetry.space_group_name_H-M   'P 1'
#
loop_
_entity.id
_entity.type
_entity.pdbx_description
1 polymer ?
#
loop_
_entity_poly.entity_id
_entity_poly.type
_entity_poly.pdbx_seq_one_letter_code
_entity_poly.pdbx_strand_id
1 'polypeptide(L)'
;MTDDLSFTPNGPHDLAGQVGTHGGLIDREEHDLPYWERRVDAMSRLLMSKGILLDFAEIRAGIEALTPEDYEKLGYFERWAKSFRRMLVNKGVLTNEEIDSRIAEMKSRLEQGG
;
A
#
# COMPACT_ATOMS: atom_id res chain seq x y z
N MET A 1 33.96 23.10 11.34
CA MET A 1 32.50 22.90 11.23
C MET A 1 32.32 21.61 10.47
N THR A 2 32.28 20.49 11.20
CA THR A 2 31.97 19.19 10.60
C THR A 2 30.46 19.08 10.64
N ASP A 3 29.82 19.28 9.50
CA ASP A 3 28.40 18.91 9.37
C ASP A 3 28.29 17.42 9.71
N ASP A 4 27.54 17.12 10.75
CA ASP A 4 27.06 15.78 11.02
C ASP A 4 26.04 15.44 9.92
N LEU A 5 26.54 14.89 8.81
CA LEU A 5 25.72 14.35 7.73
C LEU A 5 25.12 12.99 8.14
N SER A 6 24.50 12.93 9.31
CA SER A 6 23.76 11.75 9.74
C SER A 6 22.50 11.63 8.88
N PHE A 7 22.57 10.80 7.84
CA PHE A 7 21.43 10.42 7.02
C PHE A 7 20.35 9.82 7.92
N THR A 8 19.24 10.54 8.07
CA THR A 8 18.05 10.06 8.77
C THR A 8 16.99 9.79 7.70
N PRO A 9 16.60 8.53 7.45
CA PRO A 9 15.60 8.20 6.45
C PRO A 9 14.27 8.91 6.77
N ASN A 10 13.65 9.55 5.77
CA ASN A 10 12.39 10.29 5.95
C ASN A 10 11.15 9.37 6.03
N GLY A 11 11.33 8.06 6.08
CA GLY A 11 10.28 7.05 6.20
C GLY A 11 10.77 5.68 5.74
N PRO A 12 9.94 4.62 5.87
CA PRO A 12 10.36 3.26 5.55
C PRO A 12 10.62 3.00 4.05
N HIS A 13 10.17 3.92 3.19
CA HIS A 13 10.38 3.87 1.75
C HIS A 13 11.74 4.42 1.30
N ASP A 14 12.42 5.19 2.17
CA ASP A 14 13.67 5.89 1.86
C ASP A 14 14.88 4.97 2.05
N LEU A 15 14.96 3.95 1.18
CA LEU A 15 15.96 2.88 1.25
C LEU A 15 17.23 3.15 0.42
N ALA A 16 17.26 4.26 -0.34
CA ALA A 16 18.37 4.56 -1.23
C ALA A 16 19.67 4.79 -0.44
N GLY A 17 20.76 4.16 -0.87
CA GLY A 17 22.07 4.29 -0.23
C GLY A 17 22.25 3.51 1.07
N GLN A 18 21.22 2.81 1.56
CA GLN A 18 21.35 1.93 2.73
C GLN A 18 22.16 0.67 2.37
N VAL A 19 23.31 0.50 3.04
CA VAL A 19 24.20 -0.66 2.85
C VAL A 19 23.81 -1.78 3.82
N GLY A 20 23.62 -3.01 3.31
CA GLY A 20 23.54 -4.22 4.15
C GLY A 20 22.15 -4.74 4.50
N THR A 21 21.05 -4.06 4.15
CA THR A 21 19.67 -4.55 4.40
C THR A 21 19.00 -5.18 3.17
N HIS A 22 19.39 -4.77 1.95
CA HIS A 22 18.76 -5.21 0.69
C HIS A 22 19.78 -5.62 -0.40
N GLY A 23 21.06 -5.79 -0.04
CA GLY A 23 22.18 -5.99 -0.97
C GLY A 23 22.36 -7.42 -1.50
N GLY A 24 21.27 -8.10 -1.82
CA GLY A 24 21.27 -9.45 -2.39
C GLY A 24 21.17 -9.47 -3.91
N LEU A 25 21.25 -10.67 -4.51
CA LEU A 25 20.88 -10.84 -5.91
C LEU A 25 19.41 -10.47 -6.08
N ILE A 26 19.14 -9.61 -7.06
CA ILE A 26 17.78 -9.17 -7.38
C ILE A 26 17.15 -10.27 -8.23
N ASP A 27 16.05 -10.84 -7.74
CA ASP A 27 15.15 -11.62 -8.59
C ASP A 27 14.50 -10.69 -9.62
N ARG A 28 14.61 -11.06 -10.89
CA ARG A 28 14.08 -10.30 -12.04
C ARG A 28 13.15 -11.15 -12.89
N GLU A 29 12.78 -12.33 -12.41
CA GLU A 29 11.79 -13.16 -13.10
C GLU A 29 10.46 -12.40 -13.22
N GLU A 30 9.76 -12.65 -14.31
CA GLU A 30 8.44 -12.08 -14.50
C GLU A 30 7.45 -12.82 -13.61
N HIS A 31 6.77 -12.09 -12.72
CA HIS A 31 5.75 -12.66 -11.86
C HIS A 31 4.36 -12.43 -12.48
N ASP A 32 3.62 -13.52 -12.66
CA ASP A 32 2.21 -13.42 -13.05
C ASP A 32 1.40 -12.74 -11.96
N LEU A 33 0.85 -11.57 -12.26
CA LEU A 33 0.00 -10.82 -11.34
C LEU A 33 -1.30 -11.60 -11.08
N PRO A 34 -1.57 -12.04 -9.83
CA PRO A 34 -2.84 -12.62 -9.44
C PRO A 34 -4.00 -11.69 -9.76
N TYR A 35 -5.18 -12.27 -9.99
CA TYR A 35 -6.37 -11.50 -10.35
C TYR A 35 -6.70 -10.37 -9.36
N TRP A 36 -6.47 -10.58 -8.07
CA TRP A 36 -6.75 -9.57 -7.05
C TRP A 36 -5.79 -8.37 -7.14
N GLU A 37 -4.53 -8.56 -7.52
CA GLU A 37 -3.56 -7.47 -7.71
C GLU A 37 -3.97 -6.58 -8.88
N ARG A 38 -4.40 -7.19 -9.99
CA ARG A 38 -4.98 -6.48 -11.14
C ARG A 38 -6.22 -5.68 -10.74
N ARG A 39 -7.04 -6.19 -9.80
CA ARG A 39 -8.18 -5.43 -9.27
C ARG A 39 -7.74 -4.23 -8.45
N VAL A 40 -6.70 -4.34 -7.63
CA VAL A 40 -6.14 -3.20 -6.87
C VAL A 40 -5.58 -2.14 -7.83
N ASP A 41 -4.86 -2.54 -8.88
CA ASP A 41 -4.43 -1.60 -9.92
C ASP A 41 -5.63 -0.91 -10.58
N ALA A 42 -6.64 -1.68 -11.00
CA ALA A 42 -7.85 -1.15 -11.63
C ALA A 42 -8.63 -0.18 -10.72
N MET A 43 -8.57 -0.36 -9.40
CA MET A 43 -9.17 0.58 -8.44
C MET A 43 -8.55 1.98 -8.56
N SER A 44 -7.25 2.09 -8.81
CA SER A 44 -6.60 3.41 -9.01
C SER A 44 -7.26 4.17 -10.16
N ARG A 45 -7.46 3.49 -11.30
CA ARG A 45 -8.10 4.05 -12.50
C ARG A 45 -9.55 4.43 -12.24
N LEU A 46 -10.30 3.57 -11.54
CA LEU A 46 -11.69 3.83 -11.17
C LEU A 46 -11.81 5.05 -10.25
N LEU A 47 -10.98 5.14 -9.21
CA LEU A 47 -11.00 6.24 -8.26
C LEU A 47 -10.58 7.57 -8.92
N MET A 48 -9.61 7.53 -9.83
CA MET A 48 -9.24 8.70 -10.66
C MET A 48 -10.39 9.14 -11.56
N SER A 49 -11.05 8.22 -12.26
CA SER A 49 -12.19 8.55 -13.13
C SER A 49 -13.36 9.18 -12.37
N LYS A 50 -13.45 8.96 -11.06
CA LYS A 50 -14.47 9.52 -10.17
C LYS A 50 -14.02 10.82 -9.48
N GLY A 51 -12.79 11.27 -9.70
CA GLY A 51 -12.21 12.43 -9.00
C GLY A 51 -11.97 12.19 -7.51
N ILE A 52 -12.04 10.94 -7.04
CA ILE A 52 -11.79 10.59 -5.64
C ILE A 52 -10.29 10.48 -5.38
N LEU A 53 -9.53 9.92 -6.32
CA LEU A 53 -8.08 9.94 -6.33
C LEU A 53 -7.63 11.05 -7.29
N LEU A 54 -6.91 12.05 -6.80
CA LEU A 54 -6.49 13.18 -7.63
C LEU A 54 -5.21 12.87 -8.40
N ASP A 55 -4.24 12.24 -7.73
CA ASP A 55 -2.98 11.79 -8.30
C ASP A 55 -2.39 10.63 -7.50
N PHE A 56 -1.26 10.09 -7.98
CA PHE A 56 -0.56 9.01 -7.26
C PHE A 56 0.18 9.48 -6.01
N ALA A 57 0.35 10.79 -5.78
CA ALA A 57 0.96 11.27 -4.54
C ALA A 57 0.07 10.97 -3.33
N GLU A 58 -1.26 10.96 -3.50
CA GLU A 58 -2.18 10.56 -2.42
C GLU A 58 -2.02 9.08 -2.03
N ILE A 59 -1.73 8.19 -2.98
CA ILE A 59 -1.40 6.79 -2.68
C ILE A 59 -0.02 6.70 -2.01
N ARG A 60 0.98 7.43 -2.53
CA ARG A 60 2.32 7.44 -1.93
C ARG A 60 2.28 7.90 -0.48
N ALA A 61 1.56 8.98 -0.19
CA ALA A 61 1.41 9.50 1.17
C ALA A 61 0.79 8.48 2.16
N GLY A 62 0.00 7.51 1.69
CA GLY A 62 -0.48 6.41 2.53
C GLY A 62 0.54 5.29 2.71
N ILE A 63 1.29 4.95 1.66
CA ILE A 63 2.37 3.95 1.71
C ILE A 63 3.54 4.44 2.58
N GLU A 64 3.92 5.72 2.46
CA GLU A 64 5.00 6.34 3.22
C GLU A 64 4.66 6.48 4.71
N ALA A 65 3.37 6.51 5.05
CA ALA A 65 2.86 6.56 6.42
C ALA A 65 2.72 5.16 7.06
N LEU A 66 3.08 4.09 6.36
CA LEU A 66 3.10 2.74 6.95
C LEU A 66 4.15 2.64 8.06
N THR A 67 3.94 1.73 9.01
CA THR A 67 5.01 1.37 9.94
C THR A 67 6.15 0.69 9.18
N PRO A 68 7.40 0.72 9.67
CA PRO A 68 8.50 -0.01 9.05
C PRO A 68 8.19 -1.50 8.89
N GLU A 69 7.53 -2.11 9.88
CA GLU A 69 7.10 -3.51 9.84
C GLU A 69 6.09 -3.80 8.72
N ASP A 70 5.06 -2.96 8.57
CA ASP A 70 4.08 -3.11 7.49
C ASP A 70 4.74 -2.91 6.13
N TYR A 71 5.64 -1.93 6.02
CA TYR A 71 6.36 -1.67 4.78
C TYR A 71 7.30 -2.81 4.41
N GLU A 72 7.88 -3.53 5.36
CA GLU A 72 8.73 -4.69 5.08
C GLU A 72 7.90 -5.92 4.68
N LYS A 73 6.82 -6.20 5.43
CA LYS A 73 6.05 -7.45 5.30
C LYS A 73 5.03 -7.47 4.16
N LEU A 74 4.42 -6.34 3.85
CA LEU A 74 3.34 -6.29 2.86
C LEU A 74 3.91 -6.32 1.44
N GLY A 75 3.24 -7.06 0.57
CA GLY A 75 3.48 -7.02 -0.88
C GLY A 75 3.14 -5.67 -1.49
N TYR A 76 3.61 -5.44 -2.72
CA TYR A 76 3.45 -4.16 -3.43
C TYR A 76 1.98 -3.69 -3.50
N PHE A 77 1.08 -4.56 -3.97
CA PHE A 77 -0.35 -4.21 -4.08
C PHE A 77 -1.10 -4.26 -2.74
N GLU A 78 -0.57 -4.93 -1.72
CA GLU A 78 -1.14 -4.88 -0.37
C GLU A 78 -0.92 -3.50 0.27
N ARG A 79 0.26 -2.90 0.07
CA ARG A 79 0.54 -1.51 0.50
C ARG A 79 -0.40 -0.51 -0.18
N TRP A 80 -0.69 -0.72 -1.47
CA TRP A 80 -1.69 0.06 -2.20
C TRP A 80 -3.08 -0.09 -1.60
N ALA A 81 -3.52 -1.32 -1.32
CA ALA A 81 -4.81 -1.57 -0.69
C ALA A 81 -4.95 -0.88 0.68
N LYS A 82 -3.92 -0.96 1.54
CA LYS A 82 -3.88 -0.22 2.82
C LYS A 82 -3.95 1.30 2.60
N SER A 83 -3.21 1.81 1.62
CA SER A 83 -3.25 3.24 1.29
C SER A 83 -4.63 3.69 0.78
N PHE A 84 -5.30 2.88 -0.05
CA PHE A 84 -6.66 3.17 -0.49
C PHE A 84 -7.63 3.23 0.68
N ARG A 85 -7.59 2.27 1.61
CA ARG A 85 -8.41 2.32 2.84
C ARG A 85 -8.20 3.63 3.59
N ARG A 86 -6.94 4.01 3.85
CA ARG A 86 -6.60 5.25 4.54
C ARG A 86 -7.13 6.49 3.80
N MET A 87 -6.89 6.57 2.49
CA MET A 87 -7.32 7.71 1.67
C MET A 87 -8.85 7.85 1.64
N LEU A 88 -9.58 6.75 1.42
CA LEU A 88 -11.03 6.73 1.33
C LEU A 88 -11.68 7.13 2.66
N VAL A 89 -11.12 6.65 3.78
CA VAL A 89 -11.56 7.04 5.12
C VAL A 89 -11.29 8.51 5.40
N ASN A 90 -10.07 8.99 5.12
CA ASN A 90 -9.70 10.39 5.35
C ASN A 90 -10.56 11.37 4.54
N LYS A 91 -10.99 10.97 3.33
CA LYS A 91 -11.87 11.76 2.47
C LYS A 91 -13.36 11.61 2.82
N GLY A 92 -13.71 10.77 3.79
CA GLY A 92 -15.09 10.51 4.19
C GLY A 92 -15.92 9.77 3.13
N VAL A 93 -15.27 9.09 2.18
CA VAL A 93 -15.94 8.29 1.15
C VAL A 93 -16.44 6.97 1.73
N LEU A 94 -15.71 6.42 2.70
CA LEU A 94 -16.07 5.22 3.46
C LEU A 94 -15.68 5.42 4.92
N THR A 95 -16.32 4.69 5.84
CA THR A 95 -15.86 4.57 7.23
C THR A 95 -15.08 3.29 7.46
N ASN A 96 -14.35 3.20 8.59
CA ASN A 96 -13.69 1.95 8.97
C ASN A 96 -14.72 0.83 9.20
N GLU A 97 -15.85 1.17 9.81
CA GLU A 97 -16.93 0.25 10.14
C GLU A 97 -17.56 -0.35 8.88
N GLU A 98 -17.78 0.47 7.83
CA GLU A 98 -18.29 -0.02 6.54
C GLU A 98 -17.32 -1.02 5.90
N ILE A 99 -16.03 -0.73 5.93
CA ILE A 99 -14.99 -1.60 5.38
C ILE A 99 -14.92 -2.91 6.17
N ASP A 100 -14.86 -2.82 7.50
CA ASP A 100 -14.71 -3.99 8.37
C ASP A 100 -15.96 -4.88 8.35
N SER A 101 -17.15 -4.27 8.31
CA SER A 101 -18.43 -4.98 8.11
C SER A 101 -18.45 -5.74 6.79
N ARG A 102 -18.02 -5.09 5.70
CA ARG A 102 -17.95 -5.72 4.38
C ARG A 102 -16.96 -6.88 4.34
N ILE A 103 -15.80 -6.75 4.99
CA ILE A 103 -14.81 -7.83 5.10
C ILE A 103 -15.41 -9.01 5.87
N ALA A 104 -16.08 -8.76 7.00
CA ALA A 104 -16.72 -9.81 7.80
C ALA A 104 -17.80 -10.56 7.01
N GLU A 105 -18.64 -9.82 6.28
CA GLU A 105 -19.66 -10.39 5.40
C GLU A 105 -19.03 -11.27 4.29
N MET A 106 -17.95 -10.82 3.66
CA MET A 106 -17.26 -11.59 2.63
C MET A 106 -16.62 -12.87 3.19
N LYS A 107 -16.02 -12.81 4.38
CA LYS A 107 -15.46 -13.99 5.07
C LYS A 107 -16.56 -15.01 5.36
N SER A 108 -17.67 -14.58 5.93
CA SER A 108 -18.80 -15.45 6.24
C SER A 108 -19.37 -16.12 4.99
N ARG A 109 -19.47 -15.40 3.86
CA ARG A 109 -19.90 -15.96 2.57
C ARG A 109 -18.95 -17.03 2.04
N LEU A 110 -17.64 -16.85 2.19
CA LEU A 110 -16.64 -17.83 1.76
C LEU A 110 -16.70 -19.09 2.62
N GLU A 111 -16.92 -18.95 3.94
CA GLU A 111 -17.05 -20.08 4.87
C GLU A 111 -18.33 -20.90 4.63
N GLN A 112 -19.41 -20.26 4.16
CA GLN A 112 -20.69 -20.92 3.88
C GLN A 112 -20.79 -21.53 2.46
N GLY A 113 -19.92 -21.11 1.55
CA GLY A 113 -19.96 -21.47 0.13
C GLY A 113 -18.77 -22.29 -0.37
N GLY A 114 -17.87 -22.72 0.52
CA GLY A 114 -16.81 -23.69 0.25
C GLY A 114 -17.20 -25.08 0.70
#